data_AF-A0A1F3EFF5-F1
#
_entry.id   AF-A0A1F3EFF5-F1
#
_cell.length_a   1.000
_cell.length_b   1.000
_cell.length_c   1.000
_cell.angle_alpha   90.00
_cell.angle_beta   90.00
_cell.angle_gamma   90.00
#
_symmetry.space_group_name_H-M   'P 1'
#
loop_
_entity.id
_entity.type
_entity.pdbx_description
1 polymer ?
#
loop_
_entity_poly.entity_id
_entity_poly.type
_entity_poly.pdbx_seq_one_letter_code
_entity_poly.pdbx_strand_id
1 'polypeptide(L)'
;MLEKGFLHHQENENSKHQKLASVVSKTLLYLGAFVLISAFAYLLFNSGKSDMLIGMIMPFLFAGLGLILVSWLINRAYSKLRR
;
A
#
# COMPACT_ATOMS: atom_id res chain seq x y z
N MET A 1 -12.35 3.56 -41.77
CA MET A 1 -13.00 4.07 -40.54
C MET A 1 -12.93 2.99 -39.46
N LEU A 2 -11.80 2.87 -38.75
CA LEU A 2 -11.56 1.81 -37.76
C LEU A 2 -11.19 2.34 -36.36
N GLU A 3 -11.26 3.63 -36.11
CA GLU A 3 -10.49 4.22 -34.99
C GLU A 3 -11.29 4.69 -33.78
N LYS A 4 -12.63 4.78 -33.84
CA LYS A 4 -13.41 5.33 -32.70
C LYS A 4 -13.84 4.29 -31.66
N GLY A 5 -13.96 3.02 -32.03
CA GLY A 5 -14.36 1.95 -31.08
C GLY A 5 -13.21 1.44 -30.20
N PHE A 6 -11.98 1.48 -30.72
CA PHE A 6 -10.80 0.96 -30.03
C PHE A 6 -10.37 1.84 -28.84
N LEU A 7 -10.42 3.17 -29.00
CA LEU A 7 -10.13 4.14 -27.94
C LEU A 7 -11.14 4.05 -26.77
N HIS A 8 -12.41 3.83 -27.08
CA HIS A 8 -13.46 3.71 -26.05
C HIS A 8 -13.35 2.42 -25.22
N HIS A 9 -12.79 1.35 -25.79
CA HIS A 9 -12.52 0.11 -25.05
C HIS A 9 -11.31 0.25 -24.12
N GLN A 10 -10.26 0.96 -24.56
CA GLN A 10 -9.07 1.23 -23.74
C GLN A 10 -9.38 2.10 -22.51
N GLU A 11 -10.27 3.09 -22.65
CA GLU A 11 -10.65 3.96 -21.54
C GLU A 11 -11.41 3.20 -20.44
N ASN A 12 -12.23 2.22 -20.84
CA ASN A 12 -13.00 1.38 -19.92
C ASN A 12 -12.10 0.39 -19.16
N GLU A 13 -11.16 -0.28 -19.83
CA GLU A 13 -10.17 -1.14 -19.16
C GLU A 13 -9.25 -0.34 -18.22
N ASN A 14 -8.77 0.82 -18.66
CA ASN A 14 -7.93 1.68 -17.83
C ASN A 14 -8.67 2.17 -16.57
N SER A 15 -9.98 2.45 -16.67
CA SER A 15 -10.82 2.81 -15.51
C SER A 15 -10.98 1.66 -14.50
N LYS A 16 -11.05 0.41 -14.97
CA LYS A 16 -11.14 -0.79 -14.11
C LYS A 16 -9.80 -1.06 -13.43
N HIS A 17 -8.69 -0.95 -14.15
CA HIS A 17 -7.35 -1.06 -13.58
C HIS A 17 -7.06 0.06 -12.57
N GLN A 18 -7.52 1.29 -12.84
CA GLN A 18 -7.45 2.40 -11.87
C GLN A 18 -8.26 2.12 -10.60
N LYS A 19 -9.49 1.61 -10.72
CA LYS A 19 -10.29 1.21 -9.55
C LYS A 19 -9.61 0.12 -8.74
N LEU A 20 -9.10 -0.91 -9.40
CA LEU A 20 -8.39 -2.00 -8.73
C LEU A 20 -7.12 -1.52 -8.03
N ALA A 21 -6.28 -0.72 -8.69
CA ALA A 21 -5.07 -0.16 -8.09
C ALA A 21 -5.38 0.78 -6.93
N SER A 22 -6.43 1.59 -7.04
CA SER A 22 -6.87 2.45 -5.93
C SER A 22 -7.36 1.63 -4.73
N VAL A 23 -8.12 0.54 -4.97
CA VAL A 23 -8.59 -0.35 -3.91
C VAL A 23 -7.38 -1.01 -3.25
N VAL A 24 -6.53 -1.68 -4.03
CA VAL A 24 -5.32 -2.38 -3.55
C VAL A 24 -4.42 -1.44 -2.76
N SER A 25 -4.18 -0.22 -3.25
CA SER A 25 -3.35 0.78 -2.55
C SER A 25 -3.94 1.18 -1.20
N LYS A 26 -5.27 1.39 -1.12
CA LYS A 26 -5.95 1.67 0.16
C LYS A 26 -5.88 0.50 1.11
N THR A 27 -6.11 -0.72 0.64
CA THR A 27 -6.03 -1.93 1.50
C THR A 27 -4.63 -2.12 2.05
N LEU A 28 -3.59 -1.96 1.23
CA LEU A 28 -2.19 -2.00 1.67
C LEU A 28 -1.88 -0.95 2.74
N LEU A 29 -2.39 0.26 2.58
CA LEU A 29 -2.20 1.35 3.54
C LEU A 29 -2.82 1.02 4.89
N TYR A 30 -4.07 0.53 4.91
CA TYR A 30 -4.74 0.12 6.14
C TYR A 30 -4.04 -1.07 6.80
N LEU A 31 -3.55 -2.04 6.01
CA LEU A 31 -2.82 -3.19 6.53
C LEU A 31 -1.49 -2.76 7.17
N GLY A 32 -0.74 -1.90 6.49
CA GLY A 32 0.52 -1.34 7.00
C GLY A 32 0.29 -0.54 8.30
N ALA A 33 -0.74 0.30 8.34
CA ALA A 33 -1.11 1.05 9.54
C ALA A 33 -1.52 0.12 10.70
N PHE A 34 -2.28 -0.93 10.44
CA PHE A 34 -2.70 -1.90 11.46
C PHE A 34 -1.50 -2.63 12.08
N VAL A 35 -0.53 -3.04 11.26
CA VAL A 35 0.71 -3.67 11.73
C VAL A 35 1.51 -2.71 12.62
N LEU A 36 1.64 -1.44 12.22
CA LEU A 36 2.34 -0.42 13.01
C LEU A 36 1.66 -0.15 14.35
N ILE A 37 0.33 -0.01 14.37
CA ILE A 37 -0.44 0.22 15.61
C ILE A 37 -0.32 -0.98 16.54
N SER A 38 -0.44 -2.20 16.01
CA SER A 38 -0.33 -3.43 16.80
C SER A 38 1.07 -3.59 17.40
N ALA A 39 2.12 -3.32 16.61
CA ALA A 39 3.50 -3.31 17.07
C ALA A 39 3.72 -2.27 18.19
N PHE A 40 3.16 -1.07 18.02
CA PHE A 40 3.27 0.00 19.00
C PHE A 40 2.54 -0.34 20.31
N ALA A 41 1.30 -0.84 20.23
CA ALA A 41 0.55 -1.29 21.40
C ALA A 41 1.32 -2.40 22.14
N TYR A 42 1.90 -3.36 21.42
CA TYR A 42 2.66 -4.45 22.01
C TYR A 42 3.94 -3.96 22.74
N LEU A 43 4.63 -2.94 22.22
CA LEU A 43 5.76 -2.30 22.92
C LEU A 43 5.35 -1.67 24.24
N LEU A 44 4.19 -1.02 24.30
CA LEU A 44 3.68 -0.37 25.52
C LEU A 44 3.35 -1.38 26.62
N PHE A 45 2.82 -2.55 26.27
CA PHE A 45 2.46 -3.58 27.25
C PHE A 45 3.65 -4.47 27.68
N ASN A 46 4.70 -4.57 26.88
CA ASN A 46 5.81 -5.50 27.11
C ASN A 46 7.18 -4.80 27.18
N SER A 47 7.26 -3.66 27.87
CA SER A 47 8.48 -2.85 27.98
C SER A 47 9.60 -3.47 28.83
N GLY A 48 9.34 -4.52 29.60
CA GLY A 48 10.30 -5.13 30.52
C GLY A 48 11.34 -6.08 29.89
N LYS A 49 11.20 -6.45 28.61
CA LYS A 49 12.12 -7.32 27.85
C LYS A 49 12.43 -6.73 26.48
N SER A 50 12.83 -5.46 26.45
CA SER A 50 12.92 -4.65 25.23
C SER A 50 13.83 -5.22 24.15
N ASP A 51 14.95 -5.87 24.49
CA ASP A 51 15.94 -6.30 23.49
C ASP A 51 15.45 -7.43 22.59
N MET A 52 14.78 -8.43 23.16
CA MET A 52 14.19 -9.52 22.37
C MET A 52 12.95 -9.05 21.60
N LEU A 53 12.21 -8.08 22.16
CA LEU A 53 11.04 -7.47 21.53
C LEU A 53 11.39 -6.64 20.31
N ILE A 54 12.42 -5.79 20.40
CA ILE A 54 12.87 -4.94 19.30
C ILE A 54 13.26 -5.79 18.11
N GLY A 55 13.94 -6.92 18.34
CA GLY A 55 14.26 -7.89 17.29
C GLY A 55 13.03 -8.52 16.64
N MET A 56 11.97 -8.81 17.41
CA MET A 56 10.71 -9.37 16.89
C MET A 56 9.86 -8.34 16.14
N ILE A 57 9.86 -7.06 16.56
CA ILE A 57 9.04 -6.00 15.98
C ILE A 57 9.68 -5.30 14.79
N MET A 58 11.02 -5.25 14.72
CA MET A 58 11.75 -4.69 13.59
C MET A 58 11.29 -5.19 12.21
N PRO A 59 11.11 -6.50 11.97
CA PRO A 59 10.64 -6.97 10.67
C PRO A 59 9.21 -6.50 10.35
N PHE A 60 8.34 -6.32 11.34
CA PHE A 60 6.99 -5.78 11.14
C PHE A 60 7.00 -4.29 10.85
N LEU A 61 7.87 -3.52 11.51
CA LEU A 61 8.09 -2.10 11.20
C LEU A 61 8.64 -1.93 9.79
N PHE A 62 9.63 -2.73 9.41
CA PHE A 62 10.19 -2.72 8.05
C PHE A 62 9.15 -3.10 7.00
N ALA A 63 8.36 -4.15 7.25
CA ALA A 63 7.29 -4.57 6.35
C ALA A 63 6.19 -3.49 6.22
N GLY A 64 5.77 -2.88 7.34
CA GLY A 64 4.80 -1.79 7.35
C GLY A 64 5.28 -0.56 6.58
N LEU A 65 6.52 -0.12 6.81
CA LEU A 65 7.14 0.97 6.05
C LEU A 65 7.28 0.63 4.57
N GLY A 66 7.67 -0.61 4.25
CA GLY A 66 7.76 -1.10 2.87
C GLY A 66 6.42 -1.05 2.14
N LEU A 67 5.33 -1.50 2.78
CA LEU A 67 3.98 -1.46 2.21
C LEU A 67 3.52 -0.02 1.96
N ILE A 68 3.83 0.92 2.86
CA ILE A 68 3.53 2.35 2.69
C ILE A 68 4.32 2.92 1.50
N LEU A 69 5.61 2.60 1.39
CA LEU A 69 6.46 3.01 0.27
C LEU A 69 5.95 2.49 -1.06
N VAL A 70 5.56 1.21 -1.13
CA VAL A 70 4.99 0.59 -2.33
C VAL A 70 3.66 1.25 -2.69
N SER A 71 2.77 1.49 -1.71
CA SER A 71 1.51 2.21 -1.93
C SER A 71 1.75 3.62 -2.50
N TRP A 72 2.76 4.33 -1.99
CA TRP A 72 3.15 5.66 -2.49
C TRP A 72 3.71 5.60 -3.91
N LEU A 73 4.58 4.64 -4.21
CA LEU A 73 5.14 4.40 -5.54
C LEU A 73 4.05 4.08 -6.57
N ILE A 74 3.09 3.22 -6.23
CA ILE A 74 1.95 2.89 -7.08
C ILE A 74 1.14 4.16 -7.38
N ASN A 75 0.78 4.94 -6.36
CA ASN A 75 0.06 6.19 -6.55
C ASN A 75 0.84 7.19 -7.43
N ARG A 76 2.16 7.30 -7.22
CA ARG A 76 3.00 8.21 -8.00
C ARG A 76 3.12 7.76 -9.46
N ALA A 77 3.32 6.47 -9.72
CA ALA A 77 3.35 5.90 -11.07
C ALA A 77 2.02 6.16 -11.80
N TYR A 78 0.89 5.88 -11.14
CA TYR A 78 -0.44 6.17 -11.67
C TYR A 78 -0.66 7.66 -11.96
N SER A 79 -0.20 8.56 -11.09
CA SER A 79 -0.34 10.00 -11.32
C SER A 79 0.43 10.49 -12.55
N LYS A 80 1.58 9.88 -12.86
CA LYS A 80 2.39 10.19 -14.04
C LYS A 80 1.77 9.67 -15.33
N LEU A 81 1.09 8.51 -15.29
CA LEU A 81 0.34 7.96 -16.43
C LEU A 81 -0.93 8.74 -16.77
N ARG A 82 -1.41 9.61 -15.88
CA ARG A 82 -2.60 10.46 -16.07
C ARG A 82 -2.30 11.83 -16.71
N ARG A 83 -1.02 12.21 -16.86
CA ARG A 83 -0.58 13.42 -17.60
C ARG A 83 -0.17 13.04 -19.01
#